data_AF-A0A2V8PGL6-F1
#
_entry.id   AF-A0A2V8PGL6-F1
#
_cell.length_a   1.000
_cell.length_b   1.000
_cell.length_c   1.000
_cell.angle_alpha   90.00
_cell.angle_beta   90.00
_cell.angle_gamma   90.00
#
_symmetry.space_group_name_H-M   'P 1'
#
loop_
_entity.id
_entity.type
_entity.pdbx_description
1 polymer ?
#
loop_
_entity_poly.entity_id
_entity_poly.type
_entity_poly.pdbx_seq_one_letter_code
_entity_poly.pdbx_strand_id
1 'polypeptide(L)'
;DEFEELDFVLAGLPNELDPEDETAKRFDLLMLKLQLAVLTKDESFIKLRDNVKEIASRLEEKRTIPMVNEQMELILDLQQDEYWADITLPMLEDVRRRLRDLVKFMDKKQRKLIYTDFEDELGEIRKVEFGTIGSAVNIKQYQKKVMHFLKEHENHIAIQKLKRNVPITSSDIAELERILFESDGLGTKEDFERAYGKQEHLGLFIRNLIGLDREAAKQAFGDYLSRQTLTANQIRFINQIIEYLTQNGVMDAALLYESPFTDYASAGLDGVFKDKDANGIVSVLDSIRRAAVA
;
A
#
# COMPACT_ATOMS: atom_id res chain seq x y z
N ASP A 1 16.00 -11.78 26.47
CA ASP A 1 14.67 -12.23 26.93
C ASP A 1 13.56 -11.73 26.01
N GLU A 2 13.49 -10.44 25.65
CA GLU A 2 12.48 -9.95 24.66
C GLU A 2 12.64 -10.45 23.22
N PHE A 3 13.84 -10.94 22.83
CA PHE A 3 14.06 -11.53 21.50
C PHE A 3 13.49 -12.94 21.35
N GLU A 4 13.31 -13.69 22.46
CA GLU A 4 12.74 -15.05 22.41
C GLU A 4 11.20 -15.02 22.39
N GLU A 5 10.54 -13.99 22.95
CA GLU A 5 9.08 -13.87 22.90
C GLU A 5 8.54 -13.52 21.50
N LEU A 6 9.33 -12.82 20.68
CA LEU A 6 8.93 -12.41 19.33
C LEU A 6 8.85 -13.57 18.33
N ASP A 7 9.60 -14.64 18.57
CA ASP A 7 9.59 -15.85 17.73
C ASP A 7 8.31 -16.69 17.93
N PHE A 8 7.66 -16.54 19.09
CA PHE A 8 6.48 -17.33 19.45
C PHE A 8 5.14 -16.66 19.10
N VAL A 9 5.11 -15.33 18.95
CA VAL A 9 3.88 -14.54 18.75
C VAL A 9 3.60 -14.23 17.27
N LEU A 10 4.63 -14.26 16.42
CA LEU A 10 4.46 -14.13 14.98
C LEU A 10 4.24 -15.51 14.38
N ALA A 11 2.99 -15.82 14.01
CA ALA A 11 2.69 -16.97 13.17
C ALA A 11 3.67 -16.99 11.98
N GLY A 12 4.46 -18.04 11.86
CA GLY A 12 5.46 -18.20 10.81
C GLY A 12 4.83 -17.86 9.46
N LEU A 13 5.46 -16.92 8.73
CA LEU A 13 5.13 -16.67 7.34
C LEU A 13 5.09 -18.02 6.59
N PRO A 14 4.19 -18.22 5.60
CA PRO A 14 4.02 -19.50 4.90
C PRO A 14 5.21 -19.80 3.96
N ASN A 15 6.40 -19.89 4.54
CA ASN A 15 7.67 -20.24 3.91
C ASN A 15 8.18 -21.61 4.41
N GLU A 16 7.42 -22.29 5.28
CA GLU A 16 7.71 -23.63 5.79
C GLU A 16 7.08 -24.75 4.94
N LEU A 17 6.77 -24.51 3.67
CA LEU A 17 6.55 -25.63 2.77
C LEU A 17 7.92 -26.20 2.41
N ASP A 18 8.11 -27.49 2.65
CA ASP A 18 9.32 -28.21 2.26
C ASP A 18 9.69 -27.84 0.81
N PRO A 19 10.97 -27.61 0.51
CA PRO A 19 11.42 -27.28 -0.84
C PRO A 19 11.05 -28.42 -1.80
N GLU A 20 9.92 -28.28 -2.48
CA GLU A 20 9.48 -29.19 -3.53
C GLU A 20 10.51 -29.19 -4.68
N ASP A 21 10.75 -30.38 -5.24
CA ASP A 21 11.69 -30.58 -6.35
C ASP A 21 11.30 -29.69 -7.56
N GLU A 22 12.27 -28.93 -8.08
CA GLU A 22 12.10 -28.08 -9.25
C GLU A 22 11.57 -28.87 -10.46
N THR A 23 12.00 -30.13 -10.62
CA THR A 23 11.59 -30.99 -11.73
C THR A 23 10.11 -31.38 -11.63
N ALA A 24 9.60 -31.62 -10.42
CA ALA A 24 8.19 -31.88 -10.18
C ALA A 24 7.33 -30.66 -10.52
N LYS A 25 7.76 -29.45 -10.12
CA LYS A 25 7.05 -28.19 -10.46
C LYS A 25 7.01 -27.93 -11.96
N ARG A 26 8.10 -28.20 -12.68
CA ARG A 26 8.14 -28.07 -14.14
C ARG A 26 7.16 -29.04 -14.81
N PHE A 27 7.04 -30.25 -14.28
CA PHE A 27 6.08 -31.23 -14.77
C PHE A 27 4.64 -30.83 -14.47
N ASP A 28 4.35 -30.33 -13.27
CA ASP A 28 3.03 -29.80 -12.93
C ASP A 28 2.62 -28.66 -13.89
N LEU A 29 3.53 -27.72 -14.15
CA LEU A 29 3.28 -26.62 -15.08
C LEU A 29 2.99 -27.14 -16.50
N LEU A 30 3.70 -28.17 -16.94
CA LEU A 30 3.48 -28.79 -18.25
C LEU A 30 2.10 -29.43 -18.32
N MET A 31 1.71 -30.20 -17.30
CA MET A 31 0.39 -30.85 -17.24
C MET A 31 -0.76 -29.84 -17.14
N LEU A 32 -0.60 -28.77 -16.36
CA LEU A 32 -1.59 -27.69 -16.27
C LEU A 32 -1.74 -26.95 -17.59
N LYS A 33 -0.64 -26.67 -18.30
CA LYS A 33 -0.69 -26.09 -19.65
C LYS A 33 -1.39 -27.01 -20.64
N LEU A 34 -1.17 -28.32 -20.52
CA LEU A 34 -1.81 -29.31 -21.37
C LEU A 34 -3.31 -29.41 -21.11
N GLN A 35 -3.74 -29.43 -19.85
CA GLN A 35 -5.15 -29.35 -19.44
C GLN A 35 -5.82 -28.09 -19.98
N LEU A 36 -5.12 -26.95 -19.87
CA LEU A 36 -5.60 -25.68 -20.42
C LEU A 36 -5.75 -25.76 -21.95
N ALA A 37 -4.75 -26.29 -22.66
CA ALA A 37 -4.80 -26.45 -24.11
C ALA A 37 -5.95 -27.34 -24.58
N VAL A 38 -6.29 -28.39 -23.83
CA VAL A 38 -7.48 -29.24 -24.10
C VAL A 38 -8.77 -28.44 -23.94
N LEU A 39 -8.87 -27.61 -22.90
CA LEU A 39 -10.07 -26.80 -22.64
C LEU A 39 -10.24 -25.68 -23.67
N THR A 40 -9.16 -25.01 -24.05
CA THR A 40 -9.17 -23.86 -24.98
C THR A 40 -9.08 -24.28 -26.46
N LYS A 41 -8.83 -25.57 -26.75
CA LYS A 41 -8.58 -26.12 -28.10
C LYS A 41 -7.41 -25.41 -28.81
N ASP A 42 -6.33 -25.20 -28.07
CA ASP A 42 -5.13 -24.53 -28.56
C ASP A 42 -4.23 -25.49 -29.36
N GLU A 43 -3.60 -24.99 -30.43
CA GLU A 43 -2.65 -25.73 -31.28
C GLU A 43 -1.39 -26.16 -30.50
N SER A 44 -1.12 -25.51 -29.37
CA SER A 44 -0.05 -25.88 -28.44
C SER A 44 -0.19 -27.29 -27.85
N PHE A 45 -1.39 -27.89 -27.91
CA PHE A 45 -1.66 -29.25 -27.44
C PHE A 45 -0.70 -30.29 -28.02
N ILE A 46 -0.43 -30.24 -29.34
CA ILE A 46 0.43 -31.22 -30.02
C ILE A 46 1.84 -31.20 -29.43
N LYS A 47 2.42 -29.99 -29.27
CA LYS A 47 3.77 -29.82 -28.71
C LYS A 47 3.83 -30.26 -27.24
N LEU A 48 2.81 -29.93 -26.46
CA LEU A 48 2.75 -30.28 -25.04
C LEU A 48 2.59 -31.79 -24.84
N ARG A 49 1.75 -32.44 -25.65
CA ARG A 49 1.59 -33.90 -25.71
C ARG A 49 2.92 -34.57 -26.02
N ASP A 50 3.61 -34.13 -27.06
CA ASP A 50 4.89 -34.73 -27.48
C ASP A 50 5.96 -34.61 -26.38
N ASN A 51 5.96 -33.50 -25.63
CA ASN A 51 6.81 -33.37 -24.45
C ASN A 51 6.45 -34.36 -23.33
N VAL A 52 5.16 -34.64 -23.09
CA VAL A 52 4.74 -35.69 -22.13
C VAL A 52 5.21 -37.07 -22.61
N LYS A 53 5.05 -37.37 -23.90
CA LYS A 53 5.53 -38.63 -24.49
C LYS A 53 7.04 -38.81 -24.32
N GLU A 54 7.81 -37.74 -24.50
CA GLU A 54 9.26 -37.78 -24.28
C GLU A 54 9.60 -38.05 -22.81
N ILE A 55 8.87 -37.45 -21.86
CA ILE A 55 9.03 -37.72 -20.43
C ILE A 55 8.69 -39.19 -20.12
N ALA A 56 7.59 -39.71 -20.67
CA ALA A 56 7.18 -41.10 -20.49
C ALA A 56 8.25 -42.07 -21.02
N SER A 57 8.78 -41.83 -22.22
CA SER A 57 9.87 -42.63 -22.81
C SER A 57 11.13 -42.65 -21.94
N ARG A 58 11.51 -41.51 -21.36
CA ARG A 58 12.67 -41.44 -20.44
C ARG A 58 12.42 -42.15 -19.11
N LEU A 59 11.17 -42.15 -18.62
CA LEU A 59 10.80 -42.90 -17.42
C LEU A 59 10.80 -44.41 -17.70
N GLU A 60 10.42 -44.85 -18.90
CA GLU A 60 10.49 -46.26 -19.31
C GLU A 60 11.92 -46.82 -19.20
N GLU A 61 12.93 -46.03 -19.59
CA GLU A 61 14.35 -46.41 -19.44
C GLU A 61 14.75 -46.69 -17.97
N LYS A 62 13.97 -46.17 -17.01
CA LYS A 62 14.19 -46.33 -15.56
C LYS A 62 13.35 -47.46 -14.93
N ARG A 63 12.87 -48.42 -15.72
CA ARG A 63 12.12 -49.61 -15.26
C ARG A 63 12.76 -50.42 -14.11
N THR A 64 14.07 -50.30 -13.91
CA THR A 64 14.80 -50.95 -12.80
C THR A 64 14.39 -50.39 -11.43
N ILE A 65 13.81 -49.18 -11.38
CA ILE A 65 13.32 -48.56 -10.14
C ILE A 65 11.92 -49.11 -9.82
N PRO A 66 11.68 -49.74 -8.65
CA PRO A 66 10.40 -50.36 -8.31
C PRO A 66 9.19 -49.42 -8.46
N MET A 67 9.31 -48.17 -7.98
CA MET A 67 8.25 -47.15 -8.06
C MET A 67 7.87 -46.78 -9.50
N VAL A 68 8.82 -46.86 -10.44
CA VAL A 68 8.58 -46.59 -11.86
C VAL A 68 7.93 -47.82 -12.52
N ASN A 69 8.38 -49.02 -12.17
CA ASN A 69 7.83 -50.27 -12.67
C ASN A 69 6.36 -50.46 -12.27
N GLU A 70 5.95 -49.99 -11.09
CA GLU A 70 4.55 -49.99 -10.64
C GLU A 70 3.63 -49.15 -11.54
N GLN A 71 4.15 -48.13 -12.22
CA GLN A 71 3.38 -47.25 -13.12
C GLN A 71 3.66 -47.54 -14.61
N MET A 72 4.28 -48.67 -14.93
CA MET A 72 4.73 -48.98 -16.30
C MET A 72 3.57 -49.07 -17.31
N GLU A 73 2.42 -49.59 -16.90
CA GLU A 73 1.20 -49.64 -17.74
C GLU A 73 0.81 -48.24 -18.24
N LEU A 74 0.72 -47.28 -17.32
CA LEU A 74 0.42 -45.88 -17.64
C LEU A 74 1.51 -45.24 -18.52
N ILE A 75 2.78 -45.55 -18.26
CA ILE A 75 3.91 -45.01 -19.03
C ILE A 75 3.85 -45.49 -20.48
N LEU A 76 3.50 -46.75 -20.72
CA LEU A 76 3.35 -47.32 -22.05
C LEU A 76 2.12 -46.78 -22.77
N ASP A 77 0.98 -46.66 -22.07
CA ASP A 77 -0.25 -46.09 -22.61
C ASP A 77 -0.06 -44.66 -23.09
N LEU A 78 0.65 -43.82 -22.31
CA LEU A 78 0.94 -42.44 -22.68
C LEU A 78 1.75 -42.30 -23.97
N GLN A 79 2.49 -43.33 -24.38
CA GLN A 79 3.25 -43.29 -25.64
C GLN A 79 2.37 -43.60 -26.86
N GLN A 80 1.30 -44.37 -26.68
CA GLN A 80 0.37 -44.72 -27.74
C GLN A 80 -0.45 -43.49 -28.17
N ASP A 81 -0.69 -43.32 -29.47
CA ASP A 81 -1.48 -42.19 -29.97
C ASP A 81 -2.97 -42.31 -29.61
N GLU A 82 -3.45 -43.55 -29.46
CA GLU A 82 -4.83 -43.89 -29.11
C GLU A 82 -5.24 -43.32 -27.76
N TYR A 83 -4.33 -43.29 -26.77
CA TYR A 83 -4.59 -42.72 -25.45
C TYR A 83 -4.95 -41.23 -25.50
N TRP A 84 -4.46 -40.51 -26.51
CA TRP A 84 -4.64 -39.06 -26.65
C TRP A 84 -5.87 -38.66 -27.46
N ALA A 85 -6.55 -39.61 -28.13
CA ALA A 85 -7.69 -39.32 -29.00
C ALA A 85 -8.92 -38.83 -28.22
N ASP A 86 -9.20 -39.46 -27.06
CA ASP A 86 -10.35 -39.14 -26.20
C ASP A 86 -9.91 -38.63 -24.81
N ILE A 87 -8.87 -37.79 -24.78
CA ILE A 87 -8.27 -37.33 -23.52
C ILE A 87 -9.21 -36.41 -22.73
N THR A 88 -9.40 -36.71 -21.44
CA THR A 88 -10.23 -35.90 -20.53
C THR A 88 -9.39 -35.24 -19.44
N LEU A 89 -9.90 -34.15 -18.85
CA LEU A 89 -9.21 -33.45 -17.74
C LEU A 89 -8.90 -34.38 -16.54
N PRO A 90 -9.82 -35.26 -16.09
CA PRO A 90 -9.52 -36.21 -15.01
C PRO A 90 -8.39 -37.18 -15.36
N MET A 91 -8.29 -37.63 -16.61
CA MET A 91 -7.19 -38.50 -17.06
C MET A 91 -5.84 -37.79 -16.98
N LEU A 92 -5.77 -36.51 -17.39
CA LEU A 92 -4.55 -35.72 -17.28
C LEU A 92 -4.16 -35.43 -15.82
N GLU A 93 -5.14 -35.24 -14.94
CA GLU A 93 -4.88 -35.06 -13.50
C GLU A 93 -4.37 -36.33 -12.83
N ASP A 94 -4.87 -37.51 -13.22
CA ASP A 94 -4.37 -38.80 -12.75
C ASP A 94 -2.90 -39.01 -13.18
N VAL A 95 -2.59 -38.69 -14.45
CA VAL A 95 -1.21 -38.70 -14.97
C VAL A 95 -0.31 -37.77 -14.17
N ARG A 96 -0.76 -36.54 -13.88
CA ARG A 96 0.01 -35.56 -13.10
C ARG A 96 0.36 -36.13 -11.74
N ARG A 97 -0.62 -36.67 -11.01
CA ARG A 97 -0.43 -37.19 -9.65
C ARG A 97 0.51 -38.39 -9.60
N ARG A 98 0.38 -39.34 -10.54
CA ARG A 98 1.16 -40.58 -10.54
C ARG A 98 2.59 -40.40 -11.01
N LEU A 99 2.83 -39.50 -11.97
CA LEU A 99 4.16 -39.30 -12.54
C LEU A 99 4.97 -38.19 -11.83
N ARG A 100 4.33 -37.28 -11.07
CA ARG A 100 5.00 -36.14 -10.39
C ARG A 100 6.25 -36.57 -9.62
N ASP A 101 6.12 -37.60 -8.79
CA ASP A 101 7.20 -38.04 -7.91
C ASP A 101 8.24 -38.92 -8.63
N LEU A 102 7.93 -39.38 -9.85
CA LEU A 102 8.80 -40.24 -10.66
C LEU A 102 9.72 -39.41 -11.58
N VAL A 103 9.29 -38.23 -12.00
CA VAL A 103 10.02 -37.30 -12.89
C VAL A 103 11.42 -36.98 -12.36
N LYS A 104 11.61 -36.97 -11.03
CA LYS A 104 12.92 -36.73 -10.39
C LYS A 104 13.98 -37.79 -10.71
N PHE A 105 13.56 -39.00 -11.10
CA PHE A 105 14.46 -40.11 -11.45
C PHE A 105 14.98 -40.04 -12.88
N MET A 106 14.50 -39.09 -13.69
CA MET A 106 15.09 -38.84 -14.99
C MET A 106 16.51 -38.30 -14.83
N ASP A 107 17.46 -38.88 -15.56
CA ASP A 107 18.83 -38.38 -15.56
C ASP A 107 18.80 -36.92 -16.04
N LYS A 108 19.34 -36.02 -15.22
CA LYS A 108 19.63 -34.66 -15.65
C LYS A 108 20.64 -34.81 -16.79
N LYS A 109 20.20 -34.68 -18.05
CA LYS A 109 21.11 -34.60 -19.21
C LYS A 109 22.30 -33.75 -18.78
N GLN A 110 23.53 -34.24 -19.03
CA GLN A 110 24.75 -33.45 -18.86
C GLN A 110 24.45 -32.06 -19.38
N ARG A 111 24.28 -31.12 -18.45
CA ARG A 111 24.00 -29.73 -18.81
C ARG A 111 25.22 -29.36 -19.60
N LYS A 112 25.08 -29.12 -20.91
CA LYS A 112 26.12 -28.48 -21.69
C LYS A 112 26.43 -27.22 -20.89
N LEU A 113 27.61 -27.15 -20.28
CA LEU A 113 28.04 -25.96 -19.54
C LEU A 113 28.04 -24.86 -20.60
N ILE A 114 26.97 -24.06 -20.62
CA ILE A 114 26.91 -22.87 -21.44
C ILE A 114 27.75 -21.88 -20.64
N TYR A 115 29.03 -21.77 -21.00
CA TYR A 115 29.78 -20.58 -20.67
C TYR A 115 29.13 -19.45 -21.44
N THR A 116 28.24 -18.74 -20.77
CA THR A 116 27.81 -17.43 -21.21
C THR A 116 28.91 -16.44 -20.82
N ASP A 117 29.88 -16.29 -21.70
CA ASP A 117 30.75 -15.13 -21.72
C ASP A 117 29.95 -14.03 -22.44
N PHE A 118 29.19 -13.26 -21.67
CA PHE A 118 28.53 -12.07 -22.18
C PHE A 118 29.52 -10.92 -21.96
N GLU A 119 30.14 -10.41 -23.02
CA GLU A 119 30.65 -9.05 -22.97
C GLU A 119 29.44 -8.12 -22.88
N ASP A 120 29.33 -7.39 -21.77
CA ASP A 120 28.27 -6.41 -21.57
C ASP A 120 28.39 -5.31 -22.63
N GLU A 121 27.57 -5.38 -23.68
CA GLU A 121 27.27 -4.19 -24.47
C GLU A 121 26.30 -3.33 -23.67
N LEU A 122 26.80 -2.22 -23.13
CA LEU A 122 25.97 -1.14 -22.60
C LEU A 122 25.10 -0.60 -23.75
N GLY A 123 23.90 -1.16 -23.91
CA GLY A 123 22.86 -0.57 -24.73
C GLY A 123 22.50 0.83 -24.20
N GLU A 124 21.69 1.58 -24.95
CA GLU A 124 21.23 2.89 -24.49
C GLU A 124 20.62 2.79 -23.08
N ILE A 125 21.21 3.54 -22.15
CA ILE A 125 20.77 3.61 -20.75
C ILE A 125 19.36 4.17 -20.74
N ARG A 126 18.35 3.29 -20.71
CA ARG A 126 17.01 3.68 -20.31
C ARG A 126 16.98 3.76 -18.80
N LYS A 127 16.92 4.99 -18.29
CA LYS A 127 16.47 5.26 -16.92
C LYS A 127 15.04 4.74 -16.79
N VAL A 128 14.89 3.51 -16.31
CA VAL A 128 13.62 3.03 -15.80
C VAL A 128 13.55 3.52 -14.36
N GLU A 129 12.66 4.48 -14.10
CA GLU A 129 12.34 4.87 -12.73
C GLU A 129 11.62 3.71 -12.06
N PHE A 130 12.39 2.85 -11.39
CA PHE A 130 11.82 1.96 -10.41
C PHE A 130 11.23 2.84 -9.31
N GLY A 131 9.90 2.89 -9.23
CA GLY A 131 9.20 3.39 -8.05
C GLY A 131 9.76 2.65 -6.84
N THR A 132 10.57 3.34 -6.05
CA THR A 132 11.41 2.74 -5.02
C THR A 132 10.56 1.89 -4.08
N ILE A 133 10.93 0.63 -3.91
CA ILE A 133 10.45 -0.29 -2.85
C ILE A 133 11.03 0.14 -1.49
N GLY A 134 11.06 1.46 -1.24
CA GLY A 134 11.41 2.13 0.01
C GLY A 134 10.35 3.14 0.44
N SER A 135 9.21 3.18 -0.25
CA SER A 135 8.24 4.29 -0.18
C SER A 135 7.69 4.54 1.24
N ALA A 136 7.31 3.52 2.01
CA ALA A 136 6.73 3.76 3.34
C ALA A 136 7.71 4.35 4.37
N VAL A 137 8.99 3.95 4.33
CA VAL A 137 10.04 4.49 5.23
C VAL A 137 10.47 5.89 4.78
N ASN A 138 10.55 6.10 3.47
CA ASN A 138 10.93 7.39 2.89
C ASN A 138 9.83 8.46 3.08
N ILE A 139 8.54 8.09 2.96
CA ILE A 139 7.42 9.01 3.21
C ILE A 139 7.42 9.51 4.66
N LYS A 140 7.59 8.65 5.67
CA LYS A 140 7.65 9.08 7.08
C LYS A 140 8.83 10.01 7.36
N GLN A 141 9.98 9.77 6.74
CA GLN A 141 11.15 10.64 6.87
C GLN A 141 10.92 11.99 6.17
N TYR A 142 10.30 11.97 4.99
CA TYR A 142 9.87 13.17 4.28
C TYR A 142 8.91 14.01 5.11
N GLN A 143 7.91 13.39 5.73
CA GLN A 143 6.96 14.06 6.62
C GLN A 143 7.67 14.77 7.78
N LYS A 144 8.60 14.08 8.44
CA LYS A 144 9.43 14.69 9.51
C LYS A 144 10.27 15.87 9.00
N LYS A 145 10.83 15.77 7.79
CA LYS A 145 11.61 16.85 7.16
C LYS A 145 10.74 18.09 6.92
N VAL A 146 9.55 17.91 6.37
CA VAL A 146 8.57 19.00 6.13
C VAL A 146 8.17 19.67 7.44
N MET A 147 7.83 18.89 8.47
CA MET A 147 7.48 19.44 9.79
C MET A 147 8.64 20.24 10.41
N HIS A 148 9.87 19.72 10.30
CA HIS A 148 11.05 20.41 10.83
C HIS A 148 11.28 21.73 10.10
N PHE A 149 11.22 21.71 8.77
CA PHE A 149 11.39 22.90 7.93
C PHE A 149 10.35 23.98 8.23
N LEU A 150 9.06 23.60 8.35
CA LEU A 150 8.00 24.53 8.71
C LEU A 150 8.21 25.16 10.10
N LYS A 151 8.79 24.39 11.04
CA LYS A 151 9.15 24.89 12.38
C LYS A 151 10.34 25.84 12.35
N GLU A 152 11.35 25.59 11.54
CA GLU A 152 12.49 26.52 11.36
C GLU A 152 12.04 27.84 10.72
N HIS A 153 11.07 27.78 9.80
CA HIS A 153 10.53 28.94 9.10
C HIS A 153 9.29 29.54 9.77
N GLU A 154 9.04 29.25 11.04
CA GLU A 154 7.87 29.75 11.79
C GLU A 154 7.82 31.30 11.83
N ASN A 155 8.97 31.96 11.71
CA ASN A 155 9.07 33.42 11.64
C ASN A 155 8.68 34.02 10.29
N HIS A 156 8.42 33.21 9.27
CA HIS A 156 8.00 33.69 7.96
C HIS A 156 6.57 34.24 7.99
N ILE A 157 6.34 35.39 7.37
CA ILE A 157 5.06 36.13 7.44
C ILE A 157 3.88 35.26 7.02
N ALA A 158 4.01 34.49 5.94
CA ALA A 158 2.93 33.62 5.47
C ALA A 158 2.59 32.49 6.45
N ILE A 159 3.60 31.90 7.13
CA ILE A 159 3.39 30.86 8.15
C ILE A 159 2.78 31.47 9.42
N GLN A 160 3.23 32.66 9.82
CA GLN A 160 2.66 33.39 10.95
C GLN A 160 1.19 33.75 10.71
N LYS A 161 0.83 34.17 9.49
CA LYS A 161 -0.57 34.42 9.12
C LYS A 161 -1.42 33.16 9.27
N LEU A 162 -0.92 32.02 8.79
CA LEU A 162 -1.60 30.73 8.96
C LEU A 162 -1.80 30.38 10.43
N LYS A 163 -0.77 30.52 11.26
CA LYS A 163 -0.81 30.17 12.69
C LYS A 163 -1.68 31.11 13.53
N ARG A 164 -1.72 32.41 13.20
CA ARG A 164 -2.49 33.44 13.92
C ARG A 164 -3.91 33.65 13.40
N ASN A 165 -4.43 32.73 12.58
CA ASN A 165 -5.75 32.82 11.97
C ASN A 165 -5.98 34.13 11.16
N VAL A 166 -4.94 34.65 10.52
CA VAL A 166 -5.05 35.81 9.64
C VAL A 166 -5.38 35.31 8.22
N PRO A 167 -6.34 35.93 7.49
CA PRO A 167 -6.65 35.55 6.13
C PRO A 167 -5.42 35.57 5.22
N ILE A 168 -5.20 34.48 4.51
CA ILE A 168 -4.10 34.33 3.56
C ILE A 168 -4.49 34.85 2.18
N THR A 169 -3.56 35.48 1.46
CA THR A 169 -3.77 35.94 0.07
C THR A 169 -3.11 35.01 -0.94
N SER A 170 -3.45 35.12 -2.22
CA SER A 170 -2.83 34.31 -3.28
C SER A 170 -1.32 34.55 -3.39
N SER A 171 -0.85 35.77 -3.09
CA SER A 171 0.58 36.08 -3.02
C SER A 171 1.27 35.38 -1.86
N ASP A 172 0.61 35.26 -0.71
CA ASP A 172 1.14 34.51 0.43
C ASP A 172 1.26 33.00 0.11
N ILE A 173 0.32 32.43 -0.66
CA ILE A 173 0.41 31.04 -1.12
C ILE A 173 1.60 30.85 -2.08
N ALA A 174 1.78 31.76 -3.05
CA ALA A 174 2.92 31.69 -3.96
C ALA A 174 4.26 31.76 -3.21
N GLU A 175 4.34 32.59 -2.16
CA GLU A 175 5.50 32.66 -1.27
C GLU A 175 5.72 31.35 -0.49
N LEU A 176 4.65 30.70 -0.01
CA LEU A 176 4.75 29.38 0.64
C LEU A 176 5.23 28.30 -0.33
N GLU A 177 4.72 28.28 -1.57
CA GLU A 177 5.20 27.37 -2.62
C GLU A 177 6.69 27.61 -2.90
N ARG A 178 7.12 28.88 -3.02
CA ARG A 178 8.52 29.25 -3.22
C ARG A 178 9.43 28.73 -2.11
N ILE A 179 9.01 28.92 -0.86
CA ILE A 179 9.82 28.53 0.30
C ILE A 179 9.87 27.00 0.44
N LEU A 180 8.76 26.30 0.17
CA LEU A 180 8.71 24.84 0.25
C LEU A 180 9.49 24.17 -0.89
N PHE A 181 9.39 24.66 -2.13
CA PHE A 181 9.86 23.95 -3.31
C PHE A 181 11.12 24.54 -3.97
N GLU A 182 11.39 25.85 -3.84
CA GLU A 182 12.54 26.50 -4.48
C GLU A 182 13.72 26.70 -3.52
N SER A 183 13.48 26.75 -2.21
CA SER A 183 14.50 27.01 -1.19
C SER A 183 15.04 25.73 -0.57
N ASP A 184 15.99 25.06 -1.24
CA ASP A 184 16.97 24.05 -0.78
C ASP A 184 16.57 22.95 0.26
N GLY A 185 15.30 22.79 0.60
CA GLY A 185 14.89 22.07 1.82
C GLY A 185 14.13 20.78 1.59
N LEU A 186 13.09 20.77 0.75
CA LEU A 186 12.05 19.74 0.79
C LEU A 186 11.80 18.99 -0.52
N GLY A 187 12.63 19.21 -1.55
CA GLY A 187 12.48 18.54 -2.84
C GLY A 187 11.42 19.18 -3.73
N THR A 188 11.03 18.46 -4.77
CA THR A 188 10.15 18.97 -5.84
C THR A 188 8.67 18.88 -5.44
N LYS A 189 7.78 19.60 -6.16
CA LYS A 189 6.33 19.52 -5.95
C LYS A 189 5.82 18.09 -6.16
N GLU A 190 6.45 17.35 -7.06
CA GLU A 190 6.19 15.94 -7.35
C GLU A 190 6.53 15.02 -6.17
N ASP A 191 7.60 15.32 -5.41
CA ASP A 191 7.92 14.59 -4.18
C ASP A 191 6.86 14.80 -3.10
N PHE A 192 6.38 16.03 -2.99
CA PHE A 192 5.33 16.41 -2.05
C PHE A 192 3.99 15.73 -2.39
N GLU A 193 3.58 15.77 -3.66
CA GLU A 193 2.35 15.11 -4.13
C GLU A 193 2.41 13.59 -3.99
N ARG A 194 3.60 12.98 -4.12
CA ARG A 194 3.79 11.56 -3.83
C ARG A 194 3.62 11.22 -2.35
N ALA A 195 4.08 12.09 -1.45
CA ALA A 195 4.05 11.86 -0.01
C ALA A 195 2.68 12.13 0.62
N TYR A 196 1.95 13.14 0.15
CA TYR A 196 0.70 13.61 0.75
C TYR A 196 -0.51 13.55 -0.19
N GLY A 197 -0.32 13.23 -1.46
CA GLY A 197 -1.36 13.38 -2.49
C GLY A 197 -1.52 14.82 -2.95
N LYS A 198 -2.28 14.99 -4.03
CA LYS A 198 -2.60 16.32 -4.56
C LYS A 198 -3.49 17.09 -3.58
N GLN A 199 -2.99 18.21 -3.07
CA GLN A 199 -3.72 19.08 -2.15
C GLN A 199 -4.45 20.18 -2.92
N GLU A 200 -5.75 20.35 -2.71
CA GLU A 200 -6.52 21.42 -3.33
C GLU A 200 -6.14 22.81 -2.77
N HIS A 201 -5.81 22.88 -1.48
CA HIS A 201 -5.48 24.12 -0.78
C HIS A 201 -4.23 23.97 0.09
N LEU A 202 -3.10 24.49 -0.38
CA LEU A 202 -1.82 24.40 0.33
C LEU A 202 -1.86 25.06 1.72
N GLY A 203 -2.56 26.19 1.86
CA GLY A 203 -2.69 26.90 3.14
C GLY A 203 -3.40 26.08 4.23
N LEU A 204 -4.49 25.37 3.88
CA LEU A 204 -5.19 24.46 4.79
C LEU A 204 -4.29 23.30 5.21
N PHE A 205 -3.57 22.73 4.25
CA PHE A 205 -2.66 21.62 4.51
C PHE A 205 -1.53 22.01 5.46
N ILE A 206 -0.86 23.13 5.20
CA ILE A 206 0.22 23.62 6.08
C ILE A 206 -0.34 23.91 7.48
N ARG A 207 -1.53 24.54 7.57
CA ARG A 207 -2.18 24.78 8.87
C ARG A 207 -2.47 23.48 9.61
N ASN A 208 -2.86 22.42 8.90
CA ASN A 208 -3.07 21.10 9.49
C ASN A 208 -1.80 20.48 10.08
N LEU A 209 -0.62 20.80 9.52
CA LEU A 209 0.67 20.30 10.01
C LEU A 209 1.22 21.09 11.21
N ILE A 210 1.01 22.41 11.24
CA ILE A 210 1.63 23.29 12.26
C ILE A 210 0.70 23.60 13.44
N GLY A 211 -0.60 23.40 13.29
CA GLY A 211 -1.61 23.76 14.29
C GLY A 211 -1.96 25.25 14.31
N LEU A 212 -2.97 25.60 15.10
CA LEU A 212 -3.38 26.99 15.31
C LEU A 212 -2.74 27.55 16.59
N ASP A 213 -2.44 28.84 16.63
CA ASP A 213 -2.06 29.48 17.89
C ASP A 213 -3.22 29.48 18.89
N ARG A 214 -2.93 29.15 20.16
CA ARG A 214 -3.95 29.04 21.21
C ARG A 214 -4.63 30.37 21.49
N GLU A 215 -3.90 31.48 21.45
CA GLU A 215 -4.49 32.80 21.66
C GLU A 215 -5.36 33.20 20.47
N ALA A 216 -4.90 32.93 19.24
CA ALA A 216 -5.71 33.16 18.04
C ALA A 216 -7.01 32.33 18.03
N ALA A 217 -6.94 31.06 18.43
CA ALA A 217 -8.12 30.22 18.60
C ALA A 217 -9.08 30.80 19.64
N LYS A 218 -8.58 31.19 20.82
CA LYS A 218 -9.38 31.82 21.86
C LYS A 218 -10.01 33.14 21.41
N GLN A 219 -9.30 33.96 20.65
CA GLN A 219 -9.80 35.21 20.09
C GLN A 219 -10.92 34.97 19.08
N ALA A 220 -10.78 33.96 18.20
CA ALA A 220 -11.82 33.59 17.25
C ALA A 220 -13.13 33.17 17.95
N PHE A 221 -13.02 32.49 19.10
CA PHE A 221 -14.17 32.18 19.95
C PHE A 221 -14.50 33.29 20.97
N GLY A 222 -13.69 34.34 21.09
CA GLY A 222 -13.78 35.35 22.14
C GLY A 222 -15.04 36.20 22.05
N ASP A 223 -15.43 36.58 20.84
CA ASP A 223 -16.69 37.30 20.58
C ASP A 223 -17.92 36.47 20.95
N TYR A 224 -17.80 35.14 20.84
CA TYR A 224 -18.86 34.21 21.21
C TYR A 224 -18.89 33.95 22.74
N LEU A 225 -17.71 33.72 23.32
CA LEU A 225 -17.49 33.50 24.76
C LEU A 225 -17.87 34.72 25.62
N SER A 226 -17.72 35.94 25.10
CA SER A 226 -17.94 37.19 25.85
C SER A 226 -19.40 37.64 25.92
N ARG A 227 -20.26 37.18 25.01
CA ARG A 227 -21.66 37.61 24.91
C ARG A 227 -22.64 36.75 25.70
N GLN A 228 -22.20 35.64 26.28
CA GLN A 228 -23.06 34.68 26.95
C GLN A 228 -22.51 34.19 28.30
N THR A 229 -23.40 33.94 29.26
CA THR A 229 -23.05 33.20 30.48
C THR A 229 -23.04 31.70 30.16
N LEU A 230 -21.85 31.16 29.89
CA LEU A 230 -21.69 29.75 29.54
C LEU A 230 -21.65 28.86 30.79
N THR A 231 -22.23 27.67 30.68
CA THR A 231 -22.14 26.63 31.72
C THR A 231 -20.75 25.99 31.73
N ALA A 232 -20.39 25.32 32.84
CA ALA A 232 -19.12 24.60 32.94
C ALA A 232 -18.92 23.54 31.83
N ASN A 233 -20.01 22.89 31.39
CA ASN A 233 -19.97 21.92 30.29
C ASN A 233 -19.67 22.60 28.95
N GLN A 234 -20.31 23.73 28.66
CA GLN A 234 -20.08 24.50 27.44
C GLN A 234 -18.66 25.06 27.35
N ILE A 235 -18.12 25.56 28.47
CA ILE A 235 -16.74 26.04 28.55
C ILE A 235 -15.75 24.91 28.27
N ARG A 236 -15.97 23.72 28.87
CA ARG A 236 -15.14 22.54 28.59
C ARG A 236 -15.21 22.13 27.11
N PHE A 237 -16.41 22.12 26.54
CA PHE A 237 -16.60 21.77 25.12
C PHE A 237 -15.81 22.72 24.20
N ILE A 238 -15.90 24.04 24.42
CA ILE A 238 -15.14 25.02 23.63
C ILE A 238 -13.63 24.87 23.86
N ASN A 239 -13.19 24.62 25.09
CA ASN A 239 -11.78 24.36 25.35
C ASN A 239 -11.27 23.10 24.62
N GLN A 240 -12.10 22.06 24.51
CA GLN A 240 -11.77 20.86 23.72
C GLN A 240 -11.63 21.20 22.23
N ILE A 241 -12.51 22.04 21.69
CA ILE A 241 -12.40 22.55 20.31
C ILE A 241 -11.11 23.34 20.14
N ILE A 242 -10.78 24.23 21.07
CA ILE A 242 -9.56 25.04 21.03
C ILE A 242 -8.33 24.14 21.09
N GLU A 243 -8.33 23.11 21.94
CA GLU A 243 -7.19 22.18 22.04
C GLU A 243 -6.99 21.41 20.73
N TYR A 244 -8.08 20.92 20.13
CA TYR A 244 -8.02 20.31 18.80
C TYR A 244 -7.54 21.32 17.73
N LEU A 245 -8.05 22.55 17.80
CA LEU A 245 -7.56 23.79 17.17
C LEU A 245 -6.04 23.85 17.13
N THR A 246 -5.45 23.78 18.30
CA THR A 246 -4.02 24.00 18.50
C THR A 246 -3.16 22.86 17.99
N GLN A 247 -3.70 21.64 17.96
CA GLN A 247 -2.95 20.45 17.55
C GLN A 247 -3.07 20.19 16.04
N ASN A 248 -4.29 20.32 15.50
CA ASN A 248 -4.61 19.95 14.12
C ASN A 248 -4.89 21.16 13.22
N GLY A 249 -4.96 22.38 13.75
CA GLY A 249 -5.05 23.63 12.98
C GLY A 249 -6.38 23.92 12.29
N VAL A 250 -7.09 22.90 11.84
CA VAL A 250 -8.40 22.96 11.18
C VAL A 250 -9.27 21.83 11.74
N MET A 251 -10.57 22.07 11.82
CA MET A 251 -11.56 21.10 12.28
C MET A 251 -12.74 21.12 11.32
N ASP A 252 -13.23 19.94 10.93
CA ASP A 252 -14.53 19.80 10.28
C ASP A 252 -15.63 19.81 11.35
N ALA A 253 -16.72 20.54 11.11
CA ALA A 253 -17.84 20.62 12.02
C ALA A 253 -18.49 19.24 12.28
N ALA A 254 -18.37 18.29 11.35
CA ALA A 254 -18.86 16.92 11.54
C ALA A 254 -18.22 16.20 12.75
N LEU A 255 -16.95 16.51 13.08
CA LEU A 255 -16.25 15.91 14.21
C LEU A 255 -16.89 16.23 15.57
N LEU A 256 -17.69 17.28 15.66
CA LEU A 256 -18.40 17.65 16.88
C LEU A 256 -19.53 16.66 17.26
N TYR A 257 -19.85 15.72 16.36
CA TYR A 257 -20.81 14.64 16.55
C TYR A 257 -20.14 13.27 16.67
N GLU A 258 -18.82 13.23 16.85
CA GLU A 258 -18.04 12.02 17.08
C GLU A 258 -17.31 12.09 18.44
N SER A 259 -16.82 10.95 18.94
CA SER A 259 -15.97 10.93 20.14
C SER A 259 -14.66 11.68 19.85
N PRO A 260 -14.15 12.54 20.75
CA PRO A 260 -14.50 12.70 22.18
C PRO A 260 -15.61 13.72 22.49
N PHE A 261 -16.21 14.36 21.47
CA PHE A 261 -17.21 15.42 21.69
C PHE A 261 -18.58 14.85 22.10
N THR A 262 -18.88 13.62 21.73
CA THR A 262 -20.11 12.90 22.14
C THR A 262 -20.05 12.29 23.54
N ASP A 263 -18.88 12.28 24.19
CA ASP A 263 -18.69 11.62 25.49
C ASP A 263 -19.50 12.31 26.62
N TYR A 264 -19.81 13.60 26.46
CA TYR A 264 -20.58 14.39 27.41
C TYR A 264 -22.06 14.48 27.08
N ALA A 265 -22.42 14.42 25.79
CA ALA A 265 -23.79 14.44 25.31
C ALA A 265 -23.88 13.57 24.06
N SER A 266 -24.81 12.63 24.04
CA SER A 266 -25.00 11.70 22.91
C SER A 266 -25.35 12.40 21.59
N ALA A 267 -25.87 13.63 21.65
CA ALA A 267 -26.15 14.49 20.50
C ALA A 267 -24.99 15.45 20.14
N GLY A 268 -23.81 15.31 20.74
CA GLY A 268 -22.63 16.13 20.45
C GLY A 268 -22.87 17.62 20.72
N LEU A 269 -22.59 18.46 19.72
CA LEU A 269 -22.77 19.92 19.77
C LEU A 269 -24.20 20.32 20.19
N ASP A 270 -25.22 19.73 19.56
CA ASP A 270 -26.63 20.06 19.79
C ASP A 270 -27.15 19.58 21.14
N GLY A 271 -26.43 18.66 21.78
CA GLY A 271 -26.72 18.24 23.16
C GLY A 271 -26.21 19.23 24.22
N VAL A 272 -25.23 20.07 23.86
CA VAL A 272 -24.55 21.00 24.78
C VAL A 272 -24.95 22.46 24.53
N PHE A 273 -25.30 22.80 23.30
CA PHE A 273 -25.69 24.13 22.86
C PHE A 273 -27.08 24.12 22.21
N LYS A 274 -27.80 25.24 22.29
CA LYS A 274 -29.07 25.42 21.57
C LYS A 274 -28.79 25.68 20.09
N ASP A 275 -29.76 25.48 19.20
CA ASP A 275 -29.59 25.62 17.75
C ASP A 275 -28.90 26.92 17.30
N LYS A 276 -29.24 28.07 17.89
CA LYS A 276 -28.59 29.36 17.54
C LYS A 276 -27.11 29.41 17.91
N ASP A 277 -26.79 28.78 19.03
CA ASP A 277 -25.47 28.75 19.65
C ASP A 277 -24.57 27.73 18.95
N ALA A 278 -25.11 26.54 18.65
CA ALA A 278 -24.49 25.52 17.81
C ALA A 278 -24.11 26.08 16.43
N ASN A 279 -25.04 26.76 15.75
CA ASN A 279 -24.78 27.41 14.47
C ASN A 279 -23.69 28.49 14.56
N GLY A 280 -23.64 29.23 15.67
CA GLY A 280 -22.57 30.20 15.93
C GLY A 280 -21.19 29.55 15.96
N ILE A 281 -21.05 28.43 16.68
CA ILE A 281 -19.79 27.68 16.77
C ILE A 281 -19.36 27.16 15.39
N VAL A 282 -20.28 26.57 14.63
CA VAL A 282 -20.00 26.10 13.27
C VAL A 282 -19.55 27.25 12.37
N SER A 283 -20.21 28.42 12.46
CA SER A 283 -19.81 29.59 11.66
C SER A 283 -18.41 30.10 11.98
N VAL A 284 -17.97 30.00 13.24
CA VAL A 284 -16.60 30.33 13.65
C VAL A 284 -15.62 29.34 13.05
N LEU A 285 -15.89 28.03 13.13
CA LEU A 285 -15.06 27.01 12.49
C LEU A 285 -14.92 27.22 10.98
N ASP A 286 -16.03 27.55 10.30
CA ASP A 286 -16.02 27.84 8.86
C ASP A 286 -15.22 29.10 8.52
N SER A 287 -15.25 30.12 9.39
CA SER A 287 -14.45 31.34 9.20
C SER A 287 -12.95 31.06 9.37
N ILE A 288 -12.57 30.24 10.36
CA ILE A 288 -11.20 29.77 10.57
C ILE A 288 -10.73 28.99 9.36
N ARG A 289 -11.54 28.05 8.85
CA ARG A 289 -11.22 27.28 7.64
C ARG A 289 -11.02 28.20 6.44
N ARG A 290 -11.95 29.13 6.20
CA ARG A 290 -11.86 30.10 5.09
C ARG A 290 -10.62 30.99 5.18
N ALA A 291 -10.16 31.34 6.37
CA ALA A 291 -8.94 32.14 6.52
C ALA A 291 -7.65 31.44 6.03
N ALA A 292 -7.66 30.13 5.80
CA ALA A 292 -6.54 29.38 5.21
C ALA A 292 -6.69 29.10 3.70
N VAL A 293 -7.78 29.56 3.09
CA VAL A 293 -8.05 29.42 1.66
C VAL A 293 -7.91 30.79 1.01
N ALA A 294 -7.05 30.92 0.00
CA ALA A 294 -6.89 32.14 -0.78
C ALA A 294 -7.78 32.15 -2.03
#